data_AF-A0A962ADF1-F1
#
_entry.id   AF-A0A962ADF1-F1
#
_cell.length_a   1.000
_cell.length_b   1.000
_cell.length_c   1.000
_cell.angle_alpha   90.00
_cell.angle_beta   90.00
_cell.angle_gamma   90.00
#
_symmetry.space_group_name_H-M   'P 1'
#
loop_
_entity.id
_entity.type
_entity.pdbx_description
1 polymer ?
#
loop_
_entity_poly.entity_id
_entity_poly.type
_entity_poly.pdbx_seq_one_letter_code
_entity_poly.pdbx_strand_id
1 'polypeptide(L)'
;MSSNRKPASPREAPQEPFKRAVAACMRAMAQTPGLEVTYSADRPAVIGTGEGAKARLPEPPRKLTPREAAIVRGHSDSLALRLACHDEKVHRRIVPQGAAARNVFEAVEQARVEAIGARRMEGVAANLGAMLEDRYSRGNYAEIDNRADAPLEDALALMVRERLTGAPAPKNAQGVVDLWRPFVEERAGAELDRLSGSIEDQRAFGKVVHSLLSALDMADDASSDTEESEEDSTDDSDNNEN
;
A
#
# COMPACT_ATOMS: atom_id res chain seq x y z
N MET A 1 47.48 38.03 1.12
CA MET A 1 46.01 38.01 1.14
C MET A 1 45.55 36.56 1.18
N SER A 2 45.20 36.02 2.36
CA SER A 2 44.57 34.70 2.44
C SER A 2 43.16 34.79 1.89
N SER A 3 42.92 34.10 0.77
CA SER A 3 41.60 33.99 0.17
C SER A 3 40.66 33.26 1.13
N ASN A 4 39.57 33.92 1.53
CA ASN A 4 38.54 33.38 2.42
C ASN A 4 37.58 32.42 1.67
N ARG A 5 38.04 31.80 0.59
CA ARG A 5 37.21 30.94 -0.25
C ARG A 5 37.18 29.55 0.37
N LYS A 6 36.03 29.19 0.93
CA LYS A 6 35.71 27.81 1.36
C LYS A 6 36.09 26.87 0.20
N PRO A 7 36.91 25.83 0.42
CA PRO A 7 37.27 24.89 -0.63
C PRO A 7 35.99 24.30 -1.23
N ALA A 8 35.97 24.11 -2.55
CA ALA A 8 34.82 23.55 -3.23
C ALA A 8 34.51 22.18 -2.63
N SER A 9 33.38 22.06 -1.94
CA SER A 9 32.87 20.77 -1.51
C SER A 9 32.71 19.87 -2.73
N PRO A 10 32.96 18.56 -2.63
CA PRO A 10 32.69 17.63 -3.72
C PRO A 10 31.27 17.88 -4.24
N ARG A 11 31.10 18.04 -5.57
CA ARG A 11 29.76 18.14 -6.15
C ARG A 11 29.00 16.88 -5.74
N GLU A 12 27.92 17.05 -4.98
CA GLU A 12 27.06 15.94 -4.57
C GLU A 12 26.53 15.21 -5.81
N ALA A 13 26.23 13.92 -5.68
CA ALA A 13 25.72 13.15 -6.81
C ALA A 13 24.40 13.79 -7.30
N PRO A 14 24.12 13.80 -8.62
CA PRO A 14 22.98 14.52 -9.18
C PRO A 14 21.62 14.14 -8.57
N GLN A 15 21.50 12.93 -8.05
CA GLN A 15 20.27 12.42 -7.42
C GLN A 15 20.08 12.81 -5.94
N GLU A 16 21.10 13.34 -5.25
CA GLU A 16 21.01 13.65 -3.81
C GLU A 16 19.95 14.72 -3.46
N PRO A 17 19.80 15.82 -4.21
CA PRO A 17 18.67 16.74 -4.01
C PRO A 17 17.31 16.05 -4.10
N PHE A 18 17.13 15.14 -5.07
CA PHE A 18 15.89 14.40 -5.26
C PHE A 18 15.62 13.46 -4.07
N LYS A 19 16.61 12.69 -3.63
CA LYS A 19 16.51 11.83 -2.44
C LYS A 19 16.08 12.61 -1.20
N ARG A 20 16.73 13.75 -0.93
CA ARG A 20 16.36 14.59 0.23
C ARG A 20 14.91 15.08 0.14
N ALA A 21 14.47 15.52 -1.04
CA ALA A 21 13.11 15.99 -1.25
C ALA A 21 12.06 14.86 -1.08
N VAL A 22 12.34 13.68 -1.61
CA VAL A 22 11.47 12.49 -1.48
C VAL A 22 11.38 12.08 -0.01
N ALA A 23 12.51 11.98 0.70
CA ALA A 23 12.53 11.63 2.11
C ALA A 23 11.77 12.63 2.99
N ALA A 24 11.94 13.94 2.76
CA ALA A 24 11.21 14.97 3.49
C ALA A 24 9.69 14.86 3.27
N CYS A 25 9.28 14.65 2.02
CA CYS A 25 7.87 14.46 1.69
C CYS A 25 7.29 13.17 2.29
N MET A 26 8.05 12.07 2.28
CA MET A 26 7.64 10.80 2.87
C MET A 26 7.31 10.95 4.35
N ARG A 27 8.18 11.64 5.11
CA ARG A 27 7.95 11.94 6.54
C ARG A 27 6.68 12.75 6.78
N ALA A 28 6.46 13.77 5.94
CA ALA A 28 5.28 14.62 6.04
C ALA A 28 4.00 13.83 5.75
N MET A 29 3.98 13.03 4.68
CA MET A 29 2.84 12.20 4.32
C MET A 29 2.55 11.10 5.35
N ALA A 30 3.60 10.45 5.87
CA ALA A 30 3.50 9.40 6.89
C ALA A 30 3.19 9.95 8.30
N GLN A 31 3.13 11.28 8.47
CA GLN A 31 3.00 11.95 9.77
C GLN A 31 4.03 11.47 10.81
N THR A 32 5.24 11.10 10.36
CA THR A 32 6.29 10.52 11.19
C THR A 32 7.59 11.30 10.97
N PRO A 33 7.84 12.37 11.74
CA PRO A 33 9.05 13.20 11.58
C PRO A 33 10.36 12.42 11.78
N GLY A 34 10.34 11.42 12.67
CA GLY A 34 11.49 10.55 12.98
C GLY A 34 11.79 9.46 11.95
N LEU A 35 10.94 9.29 10.91
CA LEU A 35 11.09 8.21 9.94
C LEU A 35 12.45 8.28 9.24
N GLU A 36 13.24 7.22 9.39
CA GLU A 36 14.52 7.05 8.72
C GLU A 36 14.26 6.57 7.28
N VAL A 37 14.75 7.31 6.29
CA VAL A 37 14.57 6.96 4.87
C VAL A 37 15.92 6.60 4.27
N THR A 38 16.04 5.38 3.78
CA THR A 38 17.25 4.83 3.15
C THR A 38 16.96 4.48 1.68
N TYR A 39 18.00 4.47 0.86
CA TYR A 39 17.92 4.09 -0.55
C TYR A 39 18.82 2.87 -0.78
N SER A 40 18.29 1.82 -1.40
CA SER A 40 19.07 0.63 -1.76
C SER A 40 18.54 -0.06 -3.03
N ALA A 41 19.24 -1.09 -3.49
CA ALA A 41 18.79 -1.94 -4.59
C ALA A 41 17.78 -3.02 -4.17
N ASP A 42 17.52 -3.17 -2.86
CA ASP A 42 16.60 -4.16 -2.32
C ASP A 42 15.14 -3.75 -2.55
N ARG A 43 14.24 -4.71 -2.31
CA ARG A 43 12.79 -4.44 -2.39
C ARG A 43 12.40 -3.30 -1.43
N PRO A 44 11.58 -2.33 -1.90
CA PRO A 44 11.06 -1.27 -1.06
C PRO A 44 10.25 -1.85 0.11
N ALA A 45 10.43 -1.30 1.29
CA ALA A 45 9.78 -1.80 2.50
C ALA A 45 9.76 -0.73 3.60
N VAL A 46 8.85 -0.90 4.54
CA VAL A 46 8.85 -0.21 5.84
C VAL A 46 9.03 -1.24 6.93
N ILE A 47 9.87 -0.93 7.91
CA ILE A 47 10.17 -1.77 9.07
C ILE A 47 9.82 -0.98 10.33
N GLY A 48 8.97 -1.55 11.17
CA GLY A 48 8.48 -0.91 12.38
C GLY A 48 7.41 0.16 12.14
N THR A 49 6.95 0.78 13.22
CA THR A 49 5.94 1.84 13.24
C THR A 49 6.35 2.94 14.22
N GLY A 50 5.74 4.13 14.11
CA GLY A 50 6.03 5.26 14.98
C GLY A 50 7.42 5.87 14.78
N GLU A 51 7.98 6.48 15.83
CA GLU A 51 9.23 7.25 15.74
C GLU A 51 10.47 6.44 15.33
N GLY A 52 10.47 5.13 15.56
CA GLY A 52 11.55 4.23 15.17
C GLY A 52 11.39 3.59 13.78
N ALA A 53 10.35 3.96 13.03
CA ALA A 53 10.09 3.38 11.72
C ALA A 53 11.23 3.68 10.74
N LYS A 54 11.55 2.69 9.90
CA LYS A 54 12.55 2.82 8.83
C LYS A 54 11.92 2.46 7.50
N ALA A 55 12.06 3.35 6.53
CA ALA A 55 11.68 3.13 5.14
C ALA A 55 12.92 2.88 4.28
N ARG A 56 12.79 1.93 3.37
CA ARG A 56 13.76 1.65 2.32
C ARG A 56 13.09 1.87 0.97
N LEU A 57 13.67 2.78 0.18
CA LEU A 57 13.22 3.16 -1.15
C LEU A 57 14.20 2.66 -2.21
N PRO A 58 13.76 2.49 -3.46
CA PRO A 58 14.65 2.09 -4.53
C PRO A 58 15.65 3.21 -4.85
N GLU A 59 16.90 2.83 -5.08
CA GLU A 59 17.96 3.76 -5.48
C GLU A 59 17.63 4.41 -6.85
N PRO A 60 17.48 5.74 -6.93
CA PRO A 60 17.23 6.42 -8.20
C PRO A 60 18.46 6.33 -9.13
N PRO A 61 18.25 6.18 -10.44
CA PRO A 61 19.35 6.16 -11.39
C PRO A 61 20.07 7.51 -11.45
N ARG A 62 21.37 7.48 -11.78
CA ARG A 62 22.19 8.71 -11.91
C ARG A 62 21.63 9.70 -12.93
N LYS A 63 21.06 9.19 -14.02
CA LYS A 63 20.36 9.99 -15.03
C LYS A 63 18.86 9.87 -14.78
N LEU A 64 18.35 10.74 -13.92
CA LEU A 64 16.95 10.71 -13.51
C LEU A 64 16.03 11.29 -14.60
N THR A 65 15.21 10.43 -15.20
CA THR A 65 14.11 10.84 -16.07
C THR A 65 12.84 11.15 -15.26
N PRO A 66 11.86 11.90 -15.82
CA PRO A 66 10.59 12.13 -15.14
C PRO A 66 9.85 10.85 -14.75
N ARG A 67 9.91 9.81 -15.61
CA ARG A 67 9.29 8.50 -15.33
C ARG A 67 9.96 7.82 -14.14
N GLU A 68 11.29 7.77 -14.09
CA GLU A 68 12.02 7.17 -12.96
C GLU A 68 11.78 7.94 -11.66
N ALA A 69 11.71 9.28 -11.73
CA ALA A 69 11.35 10.10 -10.58
C ALA A 69 9.94 9.75 -10.06
N ALA A 70 8.96 9.62 -10.97
CA ALA A 70 7.59 9.23 -10.62
C ALA A 70 7.51 7.83 -9.99
N ILE A 71 8.31 6.86 -10.48
CA ILE A 71 8.36 5.49 -9.91
C ILE A 71 8.91 5.51 -8.48
N VAL A 72 10.04 6.19 -8.25
CA VAL A 72 10.63 6.28 -6.89
C VAL A 72 9.69 7.02 -5.95
N ARG A 73 9.03 8.08 -6.44
CA ARG A 73 7.97 8.78 -5.72
C ARG A 73 6.78 7.89 -5.42
N GLY A 74 6.33 7.05 -6.36
CA GLY A 74 5.20 6.15 -6.15
C GLY A 74 5.46 5.13 -5.06
N HIS A 75 6.68 4.57 -4.99
CA HIS A 75 7.10 3.73 -3.86
C HIS A 75 7.09 4.49 -2.54
N SER A 76 7.61 5.72 -2.53
CA SER A 76 7.58 6.59 -1.34
C SER A 76 6.16 6.90 -0.88
N ASP A 77 5.29 7.28 -1.81
CA ASP A 77 3.91 7.67 -1.53
C ASP A 77 3.11 6.46 -1.03
N SER A 78 3.24 5.29 -1.68
CA SER A 78 2.61 4.03 -1.27
C SER A 78 2.97 3.62 0.16
N LEU A 79 4.27 3.64 0.51
CA LEU A 79 4.75 3.29 1.84
C LEU A 79 4.33 4.32 2.91
N ALA A 80 4.33 5.62 2.56
CA ALA A 80 3.87 6.67 3.46
C ALA A 80 2.37 6.59 3.73
N LEU A 81 1.56 6.28 2.71
CA LEU A 81 0.12 6.06 2.86
C LEU A 81 -0.18 4.83 3.72
N ARG A 82 0.61 3.75 3.58
CA ARG A 82 0.50 2.61 4.50
C ARG A 82 0.76 3.05 5.94
N LEU A 83 1.82 3.82 6.20
CA LEU A 83 2.09 4.33 7.55
C LEU A 83 0.98 5.25 8.09
N ALA A 84 0.37 6.07 7.24
CA ALA A 84 -0.61 7.08 7.67
C ALA A 84 -2.05 6.57 7.75
N CYS A 85 -2.43 5.60 6.91
CA CYS A 85 -3.82 5.21 6.71
C CYS A 85 -4.12 3.76 7.14
N HIS A 86 -3.11 3.03 7.64
CA HIS A 86 -3.24 1.67 8.14
C HIS A 86 -3.02 1.60 9.64
N ASP A 87 -3.99 1.04 10.35
CA ASP A 87 -3.91 0.65 11.75
C ASP A 87 -3.53 -0.84 11.82
N GLU A 88 -2.29 -1.09 12.25
CA GLU A 88 -1.71 -2.42 12.45
C GLU A 88 -2.47 -3.26 13.50
N LYS A 89 -3.02 -2.62 14.55
CA LYS A 89 -3.77 -3.34 15.60
C LYS A 89 -5.11 -3.82 15.07
N VAL A 90 -5.80 -2.97 14.31
CA VAL A 90 -7.04 -3.35 13.63
C VAL A 90 -6.76 -4.46 12.63
N HIS A 91 -5.74 -4.31 11.80
CA HIS A 91 -5.34 -5.28 10.79
C HIS A 91 -5.11 -6.69 11.36
N ARG A 92 -4.33 -6.80 12.44
CA ARG A 92 -4.05 -8.08 13.10
C ARG A 92 -5.30 -8.81 13.58
N ARG A 93 -6.35 -8.07 13.94
CA ARG A 93 -7.62 -8.65 14.41
C ARG A 93 -8.52 -9.11 13.27
N ILE A 94 -8.36 -8.54 12.08
CA ILE A 94 -9.25 -8.79 10.93
C ILE A 94 -8.58 -9.58 9.81
N VAL A 95 -7.27 -9.82 9.86
CA VAL A 95 -6.58 -10.58 8.81
C VAL A 95 -7.07 -12.04 8.78
N PRO A 96 -7.39 -12.61 7.59
CA PRO A 96 -7.74 -14.01 7.46
C PRO A 96 -6.60 -14.96 7.88
N GLN A 97 -6.95 -16.20 8.24
CA GLN A 97 -5.98 -17.21 8.66
C GLN A 97 -5.34 -17.94 7.47
N GLY A 98 -6.15 -18.30 6.48
CA GLY A 98 -5.80 -19.00 5.27
C GLY A 98 -4.86 -18.19 4.40
N ALA A 99 -3.80 -18.83 3.93
CA ALA A 99 -2.72 -18.14 3.23
C ALA A 99 -3.21 -17.41 1.96
N ALA A 100 -4.08 -18.03 1.17
CA ALA A 100 -4.63 -17.42 -0.04
C ALA A 100 -5.53 -16.21 0.28
N ALA A 101 -6.44 -16.37 1.24
CA ALA A 101 -7.33 -15.30 1.70
C ALA A 101 -6.54 -14.13 2.29
N ARG A 102 -5.50 -14.41 3.07
CA ARG A 102 -4.58 -13.43 3.62
C ARG A 102 -3.86 -12.64 2.54
N ASN A 103 -3.34 -13.30 1.49
CA ASN A 103 -2.66 -12.61 0.40
C ASN A 103 -3.59 -11.63 -0.34
N VAL A 104 -4.83 -12.04 -0.61
CA VAL A 104 -5.84 -11.15 -1.21
C VAL A 104 -6.16 -10.00 -0.25
N PHE A 105 -6.38 -10.29 1.04
CA PHE A 105 -6.70 -9.27 2.03
C PHE A 105 -5.60 -8.21 2.13
N GLU A 106 -4.34 -8.61 2.19
CA GLU A 106 -3.17 -7.70 2.20
C GLU A 106 -3.09 -6.85 0.92
N ALA A 107 -3.31 -7.46 -0.25
CA ALA A 107 -3.25 -6.75 -1.53
C ALA A 107 -4.39 -5.72 -1.65
N VAL A 108 -5.59 -6.09 -1.21
CA VAL A 108 -6.77 -5.22 -1.21
C VAL A 108 -6.63 -4.09 -0.17
N GLU A 109 -6.06 -4.36 1.00
CA GLU A 109 -5.74 -3.34 2.00
C GLU A 109 -4.69 -2.35 1.49
N GLN A 110 -3.67 -2.83 0.76
CA GLN A 110 -2.71 -1.95 0.11
C GLN A 110 -3.39 -1.05 -0.94
N ALA A 111 -4.30 -1.61 -1.75
CA ALA A 111 -5.09 -0.83 -2.70
C ALA A 111 -5.98 0.22 -1.99
N ARG A 112 -6.53 -0.09 -0.81
CA ARG A 112 -7.32 0.85 -0.01
C ARG A 112 -6.49 2.08 0.40
N VAL A 113 -5.35 1.87 1.05
CA VAL A 113 -4.52 2.99 1.52
C VAL A 113 -3.98 3.85 0.38
N GLU A 114 -3.63 3.22 -0.74
CA GLU A 114 -3.22 3.92 -1.96
C GLU A 114 -4.37 4.72 -2.58
N ALA A 115 -5.59 4.16 -2.60
CA ALA A 115 -6.77 4.85 -3.11
C ALA A 115 -7.15 6.08 -2.28
N ILE A 116 -7.00 6.04 -0.95
CA ILE A 116 -7.20 7.21 -0.08
C ILE A 116 -6.30 8.37 -0.52
N GLY A 117 -5.01 8.08 -0.72
CA GLY A 117 -4.04 9.08 -1.18
C GLY A 117 -4.32 9.58 -2.59
N ALA A 118 -4.60 8.67 -3.53
CA ALA A 118 -4.87 9.00 -4.93
C ALA A 118 -6.12 9.87 -5.11
N ARG A 119 -7.17 9.65 -4.31
CA ARG A 119 -8.40 10.47 -4.34
C ARG A 119 -8.19 11.90 -3.84
N ARG A 120 -7.22 12.09 -2.94
CA ARG A 120 -6.95 13.40 -2.30
C ARG A 120 -5.88 14.21 -3.04
N MET A 121 -4.97 13.55 -3.76
CA MET A 121 -3.78 14.18 -4.34
C MET A 121 -3.49 13.61 -5.73
N GLU A 122 -3.75 14.40 -6.78
CA GLU A 122 -3.54 13.98 -8.18
C GLU A 122 -2.09 13.59 -8.48
N GLY A 123 -1.12 14.29 -7.88
CA GLY A 123 0.30 13.98 -8.04
C GLY A 123 0.66 12.62 -7.46
N VAL A 124 0.05 12.26 -6.33
CA VAL A 124 0.20 10.92 -5.72
C VAL A 124 -0.45 9.87 -6.61
N ALA A 125 -1.64 10.15 -7.16
CA ALA A 125 -2.29 9.24 -8.10
C ALA A 125 -1.40 8.94 -9.33
N ALA A 126 -0.77 9.98 -9.90
CA ALA A 126 0.15 9.83 -11.02
C ALA A 126 1.41 9.02 -10.65
N ASN A 127 2.01 9.28 -9.49
CA ASN A 127 3.18 8.56 -9.01
C ASN A 127 2.86 7.07 -8.76
N LEU A 128 1.73 6.77 -8.10
CA LEU A 128 1.26 5.40 -7.87
C LEU A 128 0.99 4.68 -9.19
N GLY A 129 0.39 5.36 -10.17
CA GLY A 129 0.20 4.84 -11.52
C GLY A 129 1.52 4.45 -12.20
N ALA A 130 2.52 5.33 -12.16
CA ALA A 130 3.84 5.06 -12.71
C ALA A 130 4.55 3.87 -12.01
N MET A 131 4.44 3.79 -10.68
CA MET A 131 4.96 2.65 -9.89
C MET A 131 4.29 1.34 -10.28
N LEU A 132 2.96 1.30 -10.39
CA LEU A 132 2.22 0.09 -10.76
C LEU A 132 2.54 -0.33 -12.20
N GLU A 133 2.59 0.61 -13.15
CA GLU A 133 2.97 0.30 -14.53
C GLU A 133 4.39 -0.28 -14.61
N ASP A 134 5.35 0.26 -13.84
CA ASP A 134 6.69 -0.30 -13.74
C ASP A 134 6.70 -1.70 -13.12
N ARG A 135 5.98 -1.90 -12.01
CA ARG A 135 5.84 -3.21 -11.33
C ARG A 135 5.35 -4.30 -12.30
N TYR A 136 4.24 -4.04 -13.00
CA TYR A 136 3.65 -5.04 -13.90
C TYR A 136 4.41 -5.16 -15.23
N SER A 137 5.23 -4.16 -15.62
CA SER A 137 6.12 -4.28 -16.79
C SER A 137 7.33 -5.18 -16.57
N ARG A 138 7.75 -5.38 -15.31
CA ARG A 138 8.93 -6.20 -14.96
C ARG A 138 8.62 -7.69 -14.82
N GLY A 139 7.35 -8.06 -14.72
CA GLY A 139 6.90 -9.45 -14.71
C GLY A 139 6.28 -9.85 -16.04
N ASN A 140 6.00 -11.14 -16.21
CA ASN A 140 5.42 -11.68 -17.45
C ASN A 140 3.89 -11.48 -17.52
N TYR A 141 3.34 -10.44 -16.87
CA TYR A 141 1.89 -10.22 -16.80
C TYR A 141 1.24 -10.03 -18.17
N ALA A 142 1.97 -9.44 -19.11
CA ALA A 142 1.51 -9.23 -20.48
C ALA A 142 1.39 -10.54 -21.28
N GLU A 143 2.05 -11.61 -20.84
CA GLU A 143 2.06 -12.92 -21.49
C GLU A 143 1.04 -13.90 -20.87
N ILE A 144 0.42 -13.54 -19.74
CA ILE A 144 -0.57 -14.38 -19.07
C ILE A 144 -1.88 -14.37 -19.86
N ASP A 145 -2.30 -15.53 -20.34
CA ASP A 145 -3.51 -15.71 -21.15
C ASP A 145 -4.57 -16.61 -20.51
N ASN A 146 -4.28 -17.16 -19.32
CA ASN A 146 -5.17 -18.06 -18.61
C ASN A 146 -5.18 -17.79 -17.11
N ARG A 147 -6.29 -18.17 -16.48
CA ARG A 147 -6.56 -17.86 -15.07
C ARG A 147 -5.68 -18.64 -14.08
N ALA A 148 -5.16 -19.81 -14.46
CA ALA A 148 -4.34 -20.63 -13.57
C ALA A 148 -2.96 -19.99 -13.31
N ASP A 149 -2.47 -19.21 -14.28
CA ASP A 149 -1.20 -18.49 -14.19
C ASP A 149 -1.37 -17.03 -13.74
N ALA A 150 -2.61 -16.56 -13.57
CA ALA A 150 -2.95 -15.19 -13.21
C ALA A 150 -3.14 -15.03 -11.68
N PRO A 151 -2.28 -14.27 -10.97
CA PRO A 151 -2.42 -14.07 -9.52
C PRO A 151 -3.73 -13.36 -9.17
N LEU A 152 -4.58 -14.02 -8.37
CA LEU A 152 -5.90 -13.51 -7.99
C LEU A 152 -5.79 -12.27 -7.11
N GLU A 153 -4.80 -12.23 -6.21
CA GLU A 153 -4.55 -11.11 -5.32
C GLU A 153 -4.24 -9.81 -6.07
N ASP A 154 -3.48 -9.88 -7.17
CA ASP A 154 -3.17 -8.73 -8.01
C ASP A 154 -4.40 -8.30 -8.82
N ALA A 155 -5.14 -9.26 -9.39
CA ALA A 155 -6.35 -8.96 -10.14
C ALA A 155 -7.39 -8.27 -9.24
N LEU A 156 -7.66 -8.80 -8.06
CA LEU A 156 -8.60 -8.22 -7.10
C LEU A 156 -8.13 -6.85 -6.60
N ALA A 157 -6.85 -6.69 -6.25
CA ALA A 157 -6.33 -5.38 -5.83
C ALA A 157 -6.49 -4.31 -6.91
N LEU A 158 -6.26 -4.67 -8.18
CA LEU A 158 -6.45 -3.77 -9.31
C LEU A 158 -7.93 -3.46 -9.58
N MET A 159 -8.84 -4.44 -9.46
CA MET A 159 -10.29 -4.21 -9.55
C MET A 159 -10.81 -3.31 -8.43
N VAL A 160 -10.34 -3.52 -7.19
CA VAL A 160 -10.67 -2.65 -6.05
C VAL A 160 -10.14 -1.24 -6.29
N ARG A 161 -8.88 -1.10 -6.74
CA ARG A 161 -8.31 0.21 -7.09
C ARG A 161 -9.16 0.91 -8.14
N GLU A 162 -9.57 0.21 -9.20
CA GLU A 162 -10.43 0.74 -10.26
C GLU A 162 -11.76 1.24 -9.70
N ARG A 163 -12.41 0.46 -8.82
CA ARG A 163 -13.66 0.86 -8.16
C ARG A 163 -13.50 2.08 -7.25
N LEU A 164 -12.43 2.13 -6.45
CA LEU A 164 -12.22 3.19 -5.46
C LEU A 164 -11.73 4.51 -6.09
N THR A 165 -11.05 4.45 -7.23
CA THR A 165 -10.38 5.63 -7.83
C THR A 165 -10.88 6.00 -9.22
N GLY A 166 -11.56 5.10 -9.92
CA GLY A 166 -11.91 5.22 -11.33
C GLY A 166 -10.74 5.08 -12.31
N ALA A 167 -9.51 4.88 -11.82
CA ALA A 167 -8.34 4.71 -12.67
C ALA A 167 -8.27 3.27 -13.21
N PRO A 168 -8.10 3.08 -14.53
CA PRO A 168 -8.02 1.74 -15.10
C PRO A 168 -6.80 0.97 -14.58
N ALA A 169 -6.82 -0.34 -14.75
CA ALA A 169 -5.65 -1.17 -14.53
C ALA A 169 -4.48 -0.75 -15.45
N PRO A 170 -3.22 -0.90 -15.00
CA PRO A 170 -2.06 -0.67 -15.86
C PRO A 170 -2.11 -1.58 -17.10
N LYS A 171 -1.65 -1.08 -18.26
CA LYS A 171 -1.75 -1.79 -19.55
C LYS A 171 -1.19 -3.22 -19.49
N ASN A 172 -0.04 -3.40 -18.84
CA ASN A 172 0.61 -4.71 -18.72
C ASN A 172 -0.12 -5.69 -17.78
N ALA A 173 -1.06 -5.22 -16.95
CA ALA A 173 -1.85 -6.03 -16.05
C ALA A 173 -3.34 -6.13 -16.46
N GLN A 174 -3.75 -5.41 -17.51
CA GLN A 174 -5.14 -5.40 -17.96
C GLN A 174 -5.63 -6.80 -18.32
N GLY A 175 -4.82 -7.60 -19.03
CA GLY A 175 -5.17 -8.99 -19.37
C GLY A 175 -5.43 -9.87 -18.15
N VAL A 176 -4.60 -9.75 -17.11
CA VAL A 176 -4.79 -10.47 -15.83
C VAL A 176 -6.11 -10.06 -15.17
N VAL A 177 -6.44 -8.77 -15.14
CA VAL A 177 -7.71 -8.29 -14.60
C VAL A 177 -8.88 -8.84 -15.42
N ASP A 178 -8.79 -8.80 -16.75
CA ASP A 178 -9.87 -9.22 -17.65
C ASP A 178 -10.15 -10.73 -17.58
N LEU A 179 -9.14 -11.56 -17.27
CA LEU A 179 -9.32 -13.00 -17.03
C LEU A 179 -10.17 -13.30 -15.79
N TRP A 180 -10.03 -12.47 -14.74
CA TRP A 180 -10.73 -12.65 -13.47
C TRP A 180 -12.05 -11.90 -13.39
N ARG A 181 -12.17 -10.76 -14.09
CA ARG A 181 -13.30 -9.84 -13.98
C ARG A 181 -14.66 -10.53 -14.13
N PRO A 182 -14.95 -11.35 -15.15
CA PRO A 182 -16.27 -11.98 -15.28
C PRO A 182 -16.66 -12.81 -14.05
N PHE A 183 -15.72 -13.61 -13.54
CA PHE A 183 -15.93 -14.47 -12.37
C PHE A 183 -16.12 -13.66 -11.08
N VAL A 184 -15.32 -12.62 -10.88
CA VAL A 184 -15.40 -11.77 -9.68
C VAL A 184 -16.66 -10.91 -9.70
N GLU A 185 -17.04 -10.33 -10.83
CA GLU A 185 -18.25 -9.50 -10.95
C GLU A 185 -19.52 -10.33 -10.75
N GLU A 186 -19.57 -11.55 -11.28
CA GLU A 186 -20.70 -12.47 -11.10
C GLU A 186 -20.92 -12.82 -9.62
N ARG A 187 -19.82 -13.04 -8.88
CA ARG A 187 -19.89 -13.55 -7.51
C ARG A 187 -19.86 -12.48 -6.42
N ALA A 188 -19.06 -11.43 -6.63
CA ALA A 188 -18.67 -10.48 -5.60
C ALA A 188 -18.79 -9.01 -6.06
N GLY A 189 -19.47 -8.73 -7.18
CA GLY A 189 -19.61 -7.36 -7.71
C GLY A 189 -20.30 -6.41 -6.72
N ALA A 190 -21.31 -6.90 -5.99
CA ALA A 190 -22.01 -6.11 -4.98
C ALA A 190 -21.10 -5.74 -3.79
N GLU A 191 -20.21 -6.64 -3.37
CA GLU A 191 -19.22 -6.41 -2.33
C GLU A 191 -18.20 -5.36 -2.79
N LEU A 192 -17.73 -5.46 -4.03
CA LEU A 192 -16.82 -4.47 -4.62
C LEU A 192 -17.41 -3.06 -4.59
N ASP A 193 -18.68 -2.90 -4.97
CA ASP A 193 -19.35 -1.60 -4.99
C ASP A 193 -19.52 -1.02 -3.57
N ARG A 194 -19.69 -1.88 -2.55
CA ARG A 194 -19.80 -1.47 -1.15
C ARG A 194 -18.49 -0.93 -0.55
N LEU A 195 -17.32 -1.28 -1.11
CA LEU A 195 -16.01 -0.85 -0.59
C LEU A 195 -15.85 0.67 -0.57
N SER A 196 -16.38 1.37 -1.58
CA SER A 196 -16.30 2.83 -1.70
C SER A 196 -16.89 3.56 -0.49
N GLY A 197 -17.94 3.00 0.13
CA GLY A 197 -18.60 3.58 1.30
C GLY A 197 -17.84 3.38 2.62
N SER A 198 -16.83 2.52 2.65
CA SER A 198 -16.10 2.14 3.87
C SER A 198 -14.60 2.44 3.82
N ILE A 199 -14.10 3.01 2.74
CA ILE A 199 -12.66 3.25 2.49
C ILE A 199 -11.91 3.96 3.64
N GLU A 200 -12.57 4.87 4.36
CA GLU A 200 -11.99 5.65 5.48
C GLU A 200 -12.06 4.92 6.84
N ASP A 201 -12.80 3.81 6.94
CA ASP A 201 -12.92 2.99 8.15
C ASP A 201 -12.37 1.60 7.85
N GLN A 202 -11.13 1.35 8.29
CA GLN A 202 -10.43 0.09 8.03
C GLN A 202 -11.18 -1.14 8.57
N ARG A 203 -11.89 -1.01 9.71
CA ARG A 203 -12.63 -2.12 10.29
C ARG A 203 -13.88 -2.43 9.46
N ALA A 204 -14.62 -1.40 9.06
CA ALA A 204 -15.78 -1.56 8.19
C ALA A 204 -15.38 -2.08 6.80
N PHE A 205 -14.29 -1.55 6.24
CA PHE A 205 -13.75 -2.02 4.96
C PHE A 205 -13.34 -3.50 5.05
N GLY A 206 -12.62 -3.89 6.10
CA GLY A 206 -12.24 -5.27 6.33
C GLY A 206 -13.42 -6.24 6.37
N LYS A 207 -14.56 -5.85 6.97
CA LYS A 207 -15.80 -6.65 6.96
C LYS A 207 -16.35 -6.87 5.55
N VAL A 208 -16.29 -5.84 4.69
CA VAL A 208 -16.68 -5.96 3.28
C VAL A 208 -15.71 -6.87 2.53
N VAL A 209 -14.40 -6.76 2.79
CA VAL A 209 -13.39 -7.67 2.19
C VAL A 209 -13.61 -9.12 2.63
N HIS A 210 -13.99 -9.38 3.88
CA HIS A 210 -14.38 -10.74 4.32
C HIS A 210 -15.60 -11.26 3.57
N SER A 211 -16.61 -10.42 3.35
CA SER A 211 -17.78 -10.79 2.55
C SER A 211 -17.39 -11.11 1.10
N LEU A 212 -16.47 -10.33 0.52
CA LEU A 212 -15.90 -10.57 -0.80
C LEU A 212 -15.14 -11.89 -0.87
N LEU A 213 -14.30 -12.19 0.12
CA LEU A 213 -13.57 -13.46 0.19
C LEU A 213 -14.53 -14.64 0.31
N SER A 214 -15.58 -14.53 1.12
CA SER A 214 -16.61 -15.56 1.24
C SER A 214 -17.36 -15.79 -0.07
N ALA A 215 -17.71 -14.73 -0.80
CA ALA A 215 -18.38 -14.84 -2.10
C ALA A 215 -17.50 -15.51 -3.18
N LEU A 216 -16.18 -15.46 -3.01
CA LEU A 216 -15.20 -16.12 -3.90
C LEU A 216 -14.82 -17.52 -3.43
N ASP A 217 -15.53 -18.10 -2.45
CA ASP A 217 -15.21 -19.39 -1.81
C ASP A 217 -13.78 -19.42 -1.20
N MET A 218 -13.29 -18.26 -0.77
CA MET A 218 -11.98 -18.09 -0.11
C MET A 218 -12.09 -17.92 1.41
N ALA A 219 -13.29 -17.96 1.97
CA ALA A 219 -13.44 -17.94 3.42
C ALA A 219 -12.88 -19.23 4.03
N ASP A 220 -12.08 -19.11 5.08
CA ASP A 220 -11.79 -20.25 5.94
C ASP A 220 -13.06 -20.61 6.75
N ASP A 221 -13.27 -21.90 7.02
CA ASP A 221 -14.28 -22.44 7.95
C ASP A 221 -14.07 -22.02 9.43
N ALA A 222 -13.26 -20.98 9.70
CA ALA A 222 -12.86 -20.55 11.03
C ALA A 222 -13.84 -19.56 11.69
N SER A 223 -15.03 -19.35 11.12
CA SER A 223 -16.09 -18.50 11.70
C SER A 223 -16.78 -19.09 12.93
N SER A 224 -16.24 -20.18 13.52
CA SER A 224 -16.84 -20.85 14.68
C SER A 224 -16.18 -20.59 16.04
N ASP A 225 -15.03 -19.90 16.13
CA ASP A 225 -14.29 -19.82 17.42
C ASP A 225 -13.78 -18.42 17.83
N THR A 226 -14.28 -17.34 17.21
CA THR A 226 -14.11 -16.00 17.81
C THR A 226 -15.28 -15.73 18.74
N GLU A 227 -15.37 -16.49 19.83
CA GLU A 227 -16.12 -16.04 21.00
C GLU A 227 -15.52 -14.70 21.44
N GLU A 228 -16.43 -13.75 21.67
CA GLU A 228 -16.19 -12.41 22.17
C GLU A 228 -15.26 -12.44 23.38
N SER A 229 -13.97 -12.17 23.18
CA SER A 229 -13.12 -11.72 24.28
C SER A 229 -13.38 -10.23 24.48
N GLU A 230 -14.55 -9.92 25.03
CA GLU A 230 -14.75 -8.69 25.82
C GLU A 230 -13.94 -8.84 27.12
N GLU A 231 -12.63 -8.63 27.04
CA GLU A 231 -11.87 -8.27 28.24
C GLU A 231 -12.05 -6.77 28.47
N ASP A 232 -13.09 -6.52 29.25
CA ASP A 232 -13.41 -5.31 29.98
C ASP A 232 -12.13 -4.78 30.66
N SER A 233 -11.63 -3.64 30.17
CA SER A 233 -10.60 -2.90 30.88
C SER A 233 -11.25 -2.23 32.08
N THR A 234 -11.34 -2.94 33.21
CA THR A 234 -11.55 -2.32 34.51
C THR A 234 -10.34 -1.45 34.82
N ASP A 235 -10.50 -0.17 34.51
CA ASP A 235 -9.71 0.93 35.01
C ASP A 235 -10.04 1.11 36.49
N ASP A 236 -9.29 0.41 37.36
CA ASP A 236 -9.40 0.57 38.80
C ASP A 236 -8.64 1.85 39.20
N SER A 237 -9.34 2.97 39.10
CA SER A 237 -8.96 4.22 39.73
C SER A 237 -9.79 4.40 41.00
N ASP A 238 -9.16 4.09 42.14
CA ASP A 238 -9.38 4.66 43.47
C ASP A 238 -8.53 3.87 44.48
N ASN A 239 -7.89 4.40 45.52
CA ASN A 239 -7.60 5.74 45.99
C ASN A 239 -6.70 5.54 47.24
N ASN A 240 -5.92 6.56 47.56
CA ASN A 240 -5.54 6.97 48.92
C ASN A 240 -4.38 6.32 49.73
N GLU A 241 -3.44 7.21 50.07
CA GLU A 241 -2.80 7.44 51.39
C GLU A 241 -2.03 6.30 52.08
N ASN A 242 -0.68 6.38 52.03
CA ASN A 242 0.14 6.81 53.18
C ASN A 242 1.57 7.19 52.75
#